data_AF-A0A662KRC0-F1
#
_entry.id   AF-A0A662KRC0-F1
#
_cell.length_a   1.000
_cell.length_b   1.000
_cell.length_c   1.000
_cell.angle_alpha   90.00
_cell.angle_beta   90.00
_cell.angle_gamma   90.00
#
_symmetry.space_group_name_H-M   'P 1'
#
loop_
_entity.id
_entity.type
_entity.pdbx_description
1 polymer ?
#
loop_
_entity_poly.entity_id
_entity_poly.type
_entity_poly.pdbx_seq_one_letter_code
_entity_poly.pdbx_strand_id
1 'polypeptide(L)'
;TFIPRDKKTFYASEYAIGKTAVTMIYPFWEYDANGYVLMPNPLKTNVYAGKVCSVFFDVIKDVNVAIDREVTTDIVQAAMKGGVKSSVIKFLMKRENKKMIRRIINWLRRMAKEGRKIAFVGAPYILHFVMDELERNGETFNFGENGAVVTGGGWKIYEDKRMPVEEFRKRVEELLGIPPEQCLDLYGMVEGNGWMVHCPEGHYLHVPHSYFEPLVLNEEYEIMGYNEWGRFAFLDSLAMSYPGFIISGDRVRLLEHCPVCERPGPVLEPEVKRERGEEMRGCAEEVRRMLSMDLGK
;
A
#
# COMPACT_ATOMS: atom_id res chain seq x y z
N THR A 1 -12.64 -15.02 9.66
CA THR A 1 -12.35 -14.07 8.57
C THR A 1 -12.53 -12.67 9.10
N PHE A 2 -11.46 -11.87 9.08
CA PHE A 2 -11.45 -10.49 9.57
C PHE A 2 -11.81 -9.55 8.42
N ILE A 3 -13.11 -9.48 8.13
CA ILE A 3 -13.68 -8.57 7.14
C ILE A 3 -14.84 -7.88 7.84
N PRO A 4 -14.96 -6.55 7.78
CA PRO A 4 -16.10 -5.83 8.34
C PRO A 4 -17.42 -6.43 7.86
N ARG A 5 -18.26 -6.85 8.80
CA ARG A 5 -19.62 -7.39 8.53
C ARG A 5 -20.71 -6.34 8.75
N ASP A 6 -20.31 -5.14 9.11
CA ASP A 6 -21.19 -4.02 9.35
C ASP A 6 -20.62 -2.75 8.70
N LYS A 7 -21.49 -1.80 8.36
CA LYS A 7 -21.12 -0.56 7.71
C LYS A 7 -20.28 0.36 8.61
N LYS A 8 -20.49 0.33 9.93
CA LYS A 8 -19.82 1.24 10.86
C LYS A 8 -18.32 0.91 10.92
N THR A 9 -17.95 -0.36 11.07
CA THR A 9 -16.54 -0.79 11.03
C THR A 9 -15.91 -0.46 9.68
N PHE A 10 -16.62 -0.73 8.58
CA PHE A 10 -16.12 -0.42 7.22
C PHE A 10 -15.82 1.07 7.04
N TYR A 11 -16.80 1.95 7.31
CA TYR A 11 -16.62 3.39 7.15
C TYR A 11 -15.62 3.98 8.14
N ALA A 12 -15.50 3.41 9.35
CA ALA A 12 -14.48 3.83 10.30
C ALA A 12 -13.08 3.52 9.78
N SER A 13 -12.86 2.34 9.19
CA SER A 13 -11.57 1.97 8.58
C SER A 13 -11.25 2.81 7.36
N GLU A 14 -12.23 3.06 6.51
CA GLU A 14 -12.14 3.91 5.32
C GLU A 14 -11.79 5.36 5.68
N TYR A 15 -12.44 5.91 6.70
CA TYR A 15 -12.08 7.21 7.24
C TYR A 15 -10.67 7.21 7.85
N ALA A 16 -10.31 6.16 8.58
CA ALA A 16 -9.02 6.05 9.24
C ALA A 16 -7.86 6.05 8.26
N ILE A 17 -7.93 5.28 7.17
CA ILE A 17 -6.86 5.25 6.14
C ILE A 17 -6.70 6.60 5.46
N GLY A 18 -7.82 7.28 5.14
CA GLY A 18 -7.81 8.62 4.58
C GLY A 18 -7.19 9.63 5.54
N LYS A 19 -7.64 9.64 6.80
CA LYS A 19 -7.13 10.53 7.84
C LYS A 19 -5.62 10.35 8.06
N THR A 20 -5.14 9.13 8.23
CA THR A 20 -3.71 8.89 8.51
C THR A 20 -2.82 9.25 7.33
N ALA A 21 -3.22 8.88 6.09
CA ALA A 21 -2.44 9.21 4.91
C ALA A 21 -2.41 10.73 4.63
N VAL A 22 -3.56 11.40 4.66
CA VAL A 22 -3.66 12.86 4.40
C VAL A 22 -2.89 13.66 5.45
N THR A 23 -2.97 13.28 6.72
CA THR A 23 -2.26 14.01 7.79
C THR A 23 -0.76 13.82 7.73
N MET A 24 -0.26 12.64 7.32
CA MET A 24 1.18 12.40 7.21
C MET A 24 1.82 13.07 6.00
N ILE A 25 1.10 13.18 4.89
CA ILE A 25 1.62 13.83 3.68
C ILE A 25 1.44 15.36 3.70
N TYR A 26 0.69 15.93 4.66
CA TYR A 26 0.53 17.38 4.79
C TYR A 26 1.90 18.08 4.94
N PRO A 27 2.17 19.22 4.25
CA PRO A 27 1.24 20.09 3.53
C PRO A 27 1.01 19.75 2.05
N PHE A 28 1.49 18.60 1.56
CA PHE A 28 1.33 18.24 0.15
C PHE A 28 -0.15 18.09 -0.26
N TRP A 29 -1.00 17.51 0.58
CA TRP A 29 -2.36 17.17 0.17
C TRP A 29 -3.20 18.41 -0.21
N GLU A 30 -3.84 18.34 -1.37
CA GLU A 30 -4.81 19.29 -1.87
C GLU A 30 -5.95 18.53 -2.58
N TYR A 31 -7.19 18.98 -2.41
CA TYR A 31 -8.35 18.31 -3.01
C TYR A 31 -8.31 18.32 -4.55
N ASP A 32 -7.81 19.40 -5.17
CA ASP A 32 -7.71 19.56 -6.62
C ASP A 32 -6.45 18.89 -7.24
N ALA A 33 -5.70 18.11 -6.45
CA ALA A 33 -4.60 17.31 -6.97
C ALA A 33 -5.09 16.18 -7.92
N ASN A 34 -4.16 15.58 -8.67
CA ASN A 34 -4.46 14.52 -9.62
C ASN A 34 -3.91 13.19 -9.08
N GLY A 35 -4.82 12.29 -8.71
CA GLY A 35 -4.49 11.00 -8.13
C GLY A 35 -4.33 9.91 -9.19
N TYR A 36 -3.41 9.00 -8.97
CA TYR A 36 -3.32 7.75 -9.71
C TYR A 36 -3.24 6.55 -8.76
N VAL A 37 -4.32 5.78 -8.72
CA VAL A 37 -4.45 4.59 -7.87
C VAL A 37 -3.77 3.40 -8.56
N LEU A 38 -2.68 2.94 -7.97
CA LEU A 38 -1.82 1.83 -8.38
C LEU A 38 -2.32 0.49 -7.84
N MET A 39 -3.61 0.21 -8.01
CA MET A 39 -4.27 -1.04 -7.62
C MET A 39 -5.55 -1.25 -8.44
N PRO A 40 -6.24 -2.40 -8.32
CA PRO A 40 -7.59 -2.58 -8.86
C PRO A 40 -8.56 -1.51 -8.39
N ASN A 41 -9.48 -1.10 -9.27
CA ASN A 41 -10.46 -0.07 -8.97
C ASN A 41 -11.23 -0.37 -7.67
N PRO A 42 -11.03 0.43 -6.60
CA PRO A 42 -11.74 0.28 -5.32
C PRO A 42 -13.26 0.25 -5.46
N LEU A 43 -13.81 0.96 -6.45
CA LEU A 43 -15.25 1.02 -6.69
C LEU A 43 -15.81 -0.27 -7.29
N LYS A 44 -15.00 -1.07 -8.00
CA LYS A 44 -15.41 -2.29 -8.70
C LYS A 44 -14.99 -3.60 -8.01
N THR A 45 -14.04 -3.53 -7.07
CA THR A 45 -13.61 -4.73 -6.34
C THR A 45 -14.53 -5.07 -5.17
N ASN A 46 -14.67 -6.36 -4.89
CA ASN A 46 -15.33 -6.89 -3.69
C ASN A 46 -14.32 -7.33 -2.61
N VAL A 47 -13.02 -7.21 -2.88
CA VAL A 47 -11.98 -7.55 -1.92
C VAL A 47 -11.79 -6.39 -0.95
N TYR A 48 -11.98 -6.64 0.35
CA TYR A 48 -11.93 -5.62 1.40
C TYR A 48 -10.67 -4.73 1.34
N ALA A 49 -9.49 -5.34 1.16
CA ALA A 49 -8.21 -4.63 1.06
C ALA A 49 -8.15 -3.60 -0.09
N GLY A 50 -8.87 -3.84 -1.19
CA GLY A 50 -9.01 -2.87 -2.27
C GLY A 50 -10.20 -1.94 -2.06
N LYS A 51 -11.26 -2.40 -1.39
CA LYS A 51 -12.50 -1.65 -1.19
C LYS A 51 -12.31 -0.51 -0.20
N VAL A 52 -11.53 -0.69 0.87
CA VAL A 52 -11.25 0.37 1.86
C VAL A 52 -10.55 1.59 1.25
N CYS A 53 -9.91 1.41 0.10
CA CYS A 53 -9.26 2.47 -0.65
C CYS A 53 -10.26 3.35 -1.45
N SER A 54 -11.58 3.16 -1.36
CA SER A 54 -12.53 4.04 -2.04
C SER A 54 -12.49 5.48 -1.53
N VAL A 55 -12.06 5.71 -0.28
CA VAL A 55 -11.85 7.06 0.27
C VAL A 55 -10.95 7.93 -0.60
N PHE A 56 -10.03 7.34 -1.38
CA PHE A 56 -9.16 8.12 -2.27
C PHE A 56 -9.94 8.94 -3.31
N PHE A 57 -11.12 8.47 -3.71
CA PHE A 57 -12.02 9.22 -4.60
C PHE A 57 -12.78 10.35 -3.89
N ASP A 58 -12.85 10.32 -2.56
CA ASP A 58 -13.46 11.37 -1.76
C ASP A 58 -12.43 12.44 -1.35
N VAL A 59 -11.15 12.07 -1.18
CA VAL A 59 -10.08 12.99 -0.77
C VAL A 59 -9.33 13.67 -1.92
N ILE A 60 -9.43 13.14 -3.14
CA ILE A 60 -8.82 13.71 -4.34
C ILE A 60 -9.89 13.78 -5.44
N LYS A 61 -10.02 14.92 -6.08
CA LYS A 61 -11.05 15.19 -7.10
C LYS A 61 -10.87 14.38 -8.38
N ASP A 62 -9.66 14.40 -8.94
CA ASP A 62 -9.36 13.80 -10.23
C ASP A 62 -8.53 12.52 -10.04
N VAL A 63 -9.18 11.36 -10.03
CA VAL A 63 -8.52 10.06 -9.76
C VAL A 63 -8.57 9.14 -10.98
N ASN A 64 -7.39 8.72 -11.44
CA ASN A 64 -7.21 7.65 -12.41
C ASN A 64 -6.84 6.33 -11.71
N VAL A 65 -7.12 5.19 -12.36
CA VAL A 65 -6.84 3.86 -11.80
C VAL A 65 -6.03 3.01 -12.77
N ALA A 66 -5.04 2.29 -12.24
CA ALA A 66 -4.20 1.38 -13.01
C ALA A 66 -5.00 0.23 -13.63
N ILE A 67 -5.76 -0.50 -12.80
CA ILE A 67 -6.48 -1.71 -13.18
C ILE A 67 -7.99 -1.48 -13.04
N ASP A 68 -8.66 -1.14 -14.15
CA ASP A 68 -10.09 -0.86 -14.18
C ASP A 68 -10.90 -2.02 -14.80
N ARG A 69 -10.83 -3.19 -14.16
CA ARG A 69 -11.56 -4.40 -14.58
C ARG A 69 -12.07 -5.18 -13.38
N GLU A 70 -13.19 -5.88 -13.55
CA GLU A 70 -13.61 -6.90 -12.59
C GLU A 70 -12.67 -8.10 -12.70
N VAL A 71 -11.97 -8.40 -11.60
CA VAL A 71 -11.18 -9.63 -11.49
C VAL A 71 -12.08 -10.68 -10.86
N THR A 72 -12.66 -11.57 -11.66
CA THR A 72 -13.49 -12.65 -11.15
C THR A 72 -12.61 -13.77 -10.57
N THR A 73 -13.08 -14.42 -9.52
CA THR A 73 -12.44 -15.59 -8.90
C THR A 73 -12.22 -16.73 -9.89
N ASP A 74 -13.09 -16.85 -10.91
CA ASP A 74 -12.96 -17.85 -11.96
C ASP A 74 -11.74 -17.62 -12.85
N ILE A 75 -11.46 -16.36 -13.21
CA ILE A 75 -10.24 -15.99 -13.96
C ILE A 75 -9.01 -16.31 -13.11
N VAL A 76 -9.08 -16.06 -11.80
CA VAL A 76 -8.02 -16.39 -10.84
C VAL A 76 -7.72 -17.88 -10.83
N GLN A 77 -8.75 -18.70 -10.64
CA GLN A 77 -8.60 -20.15 -10.61
C GLN A 77 -8.13 -20.72 -11.96
N ALA A 78 -8.62 -20.16 -13.08
CA ALA A 78 -8.23 -20.62 -14.42
C ALA A 78 -6.76 -20.31 -14.75
N ALA A 79 -6.22 -19.18 -14.29
CA ALA A 79 -4.82 -18.84 -14.46
C ALA A 79 -3.89 -19.78 -13.66
N MET A 80 -4.33 -20.20 -12.47
CA MET A 80 -3.57 -21.10 -11.58
C MET A 80 -3.54 -22.56 -12.04
N LYS A 81 -4.56 -23.03 -12.78
CA LYS A 81 -4.73 -24.45 -13.15
C LYS A 81 -3.82 -25.00 -14.27
N GLY A 82 -2.82 -24.24 -14.73
CA GLY A 82 -1.87 -24.70 -15.77
C GLY A 82 -2.55 -25.02 -17.11
N GLY A 83 -1.75 -25.47 -18.11
CA GLY A 83 -2.25 -25.85 -19.44
C GLY A 83 -2.48 -24.70 -20.42
N VAL A 84 -2.99 -25.03 -21.61
CA VAL A 84 -3.10 -24.09 -22.77
C VAL A 84 -3.96 -22.86 -22.44
N LYS A 85 -5.06 -23.04 -21.69
CA LYS A 85 -5.89 -21.92 -21.22
C LYS A 85 -5.11 -20.96 -20.31
N SER A 86 -4.28 -21.48 -19.40
CA SER A 86 -3.41 -20.66 -18.54
C SER A 86 -2.40 -19.86 -19.36
N SER A 87 -1.78 -20.45 -20.39
CA SER A 87 -0.84 -19.75 -21.26
C SER A 87 -1.49 -18.60 -22.05
N VAL A 88 -2.70 -18.79 -22.57
CA VAL A 88 -3.45 -17.73 -23.26
C VAL A 88 -3.82 -16.60 -22.29
N ILE A 89 -4.30 -16.95 -21.09
CA ILE A 89 -4.62 -15.97 -20.04
C ILE A 89 -3.37 -15.14 -19.68
N LYS A 90 -2.23 -15.80 -19.42
CA LYS A 90 -0.96 -15.11 -19.11
C LYS A 90 -0.51 -14.16 -20.23
N PHE A 91 -0.64 -14.57 -21.49
CA PHE A 91 -0.31 -13.70 -22.63
C PHE A 91 -1.20 -12.44 -22.68
N LEU A 92 -2.51 -12.62 -22.52
CA LEU A 92 -3.45 -11.49 -22.46
C LEU A 92 -3.11 -10.55 -21.30
N MET A 93 -2.79 -11.09 -20.14
CA MET A 93 -2.41 -10.30 -18.95
C MET A 93 -1.11 -9.51 -19.19
N LYS A 94 -0.09 -10.11 -19.79
CA LYS A 94 1.16 -9.41 -20.17
C LYS A 94 0.89 -8.25 -21.13
N ARG A 95 -0.04 -8.42 -22.08
CA ARG A 95 -0.45 -7.35 -22.99
C ARG A 95 -1.19 -6.24 -22.26
N GLU A 96 -2.08 -6.58 -21.33
CA GLU A 96 -2.80 -5.59 -20.51
C GLU A 96 -1.85 -4.82 -19.58
N ASN A 97 -0.86 -5.47 -18.96
CA ASN A 97 0.17 -4.80 -18.16
C ASN A 97 0.95 -3.77 -18.99
N LYS A 98 1.36 -4.13 -20.21
CA LYS A 98 2.02 -3.17 -21.12
C LYS A 98 1.12 -1.98 -21.45
N LYS A 99 -0.19 -2.19 -21.65
CA LYS A 99 -1.14 -1.10 -21.88
C LYS A 99 -1.31 -0.22 -20.64
N MET A 100 -1.40 -0.82 -19.45
CA MET A 100 -1.49 -0.13 -18.17
C MET A 100 -0.27 0.78 -17.96
N ILE A 101 0.94 0.25 -18.13
CA ILE A 101 2.18 1.03 -18.00
C ILE A 101 2.18 2.22 -18.98
N ARG A 102 1.86 1.98 -20.26
CA ARG A 102 1.77 3.07 -21.25
C ARG A 102 0.73 4.13 -20.88
N ARG A 103 -0.41 3.73 -20.32
CA ARG A 103 -1.44 4.68 -19.85
C ARG A 103 -0.91 5.55 -18.72
N ILE A 104 -0.19 4.97 -17.75
CA ILE A 104 0.41 5.73 -16.65
C ILE A 104 1.47 6.70 -17.18
N ILE A 105 2.36 6.25 -18.07
CA ILE A 105 3.37 7.12 -18.68
C ILE A 105 2.74 8.26 -19.48
N ASN A 106 1.70 7.98 -20.28
CA ASN A 106 0.98 9.04 -21.01
C ASN A 106 0.28 10.03 -20.07
N TRP A 107 -0.22 9.55 -18.92
CA TRP A 107 -0.77 10.42 -17.88
C TRP A 107 0.31 11.29 -17.25
N LEU A 108 1.48 10.73 -16.92
CA LEU A 108 2.64 11.48 -16.43
C LEU A 108 3.07 12.58 -17.41
N ARG A 109 3.18 12.27 -18.71
CA ARG A 109 3.48 13.24 -19.77
C ARG A 109 2.49 14.41 -19.77
N ARG A 110 1.19 14.12 -19.64
CA ARG A 110 0.14 15.15 -19.60
C ARG A 110 0.27 16.02 -18.34
N MET A 111 0.41 15.40 -17.17
CA MET A 111 0.52 16.12 -15.89
C MET A 111 1.77 17.00 -15.83
N ALA A 112 2.91 16.50 -16.32
CA ALA A 112 4.14 17.26 -16.42
C ALA A 112 4.00 18.47 -17.36
N LYS A 113 3.39 18.27 -18.55
CA LYS A 113 3.14 19.35 -19.51
C LYS A 113 2.22 20.45 -18.95
N GLU A 114 1.22 20.06 -18.16
CA GLU A 114 0.24 20.96 -17.57
C GLU A 114 0.66 21.54 -16.20
N GLY A 115 1.83 21.14 -15.67
CA GLY A 115 2.32 21.59 -14.37
C GLY A 115 1.42 21.19 -13.20
N ARG A 116 0.79 20.01 -13.26
CA ARG A 116 -0.23 19.57 -12.30
C ARG A 116 0.40 18.91 -11.08
N LYS A 117 -0.23 19.10 -9.91
CA LYS A 117 0.08 18.37 -8.69
C LYS A 117 -0.43 16.93 -8.80
N ILE A 118 0.44 15.95 -8.54
CA ILE A 118 0.16 14.52 -8.72
C ILE A 118 0.39 13.69 -7.46
N ALA A 119 -0.44 12.68 -7.23
CA ALA A 119 -0.23 11.72 -6.16
C ALA A 119 -0.38 10.28 -6.69
N PHE A 120 0.64 9.46 -6.48
CA PHE A 120 0.51 8.01 -6.65
C PHE A 120 0.09 7.37 -5.33
N VAL A 121 -0.90 6.47 -5.38
CA VAL A 121 -1.32 5.72 -4.19
C VAL A 121 -1.52 4.25 -4.53
N GLY A 122 -0.86 3.35 -3.80
CA GLY A 122 -1.14 1.91 -3.87
C GLY A 122 0.09 1.02 -3.98
N ALA A 123 0.03 0.01 -4.84
CA ALA A 123 1.05 -1.04 -4.80
C ALA A 123 2.37 -0.59 -5.47
N PRO A 124 3.51 -0.67 -4.76
CA PRO A 124 4.80 -0.14 -5.21
C PRO A 124 5.31 -0.81 -6.49
N TYR A 125 5.00 -2.08 -6.71
CA TYR A 125 5.46 -2.82 -7.89
C TYR A 125 4.92 -2.25 -9.21
N ILE A 126 3.73 -1.63 -9.22
CA ILE A 126 3.20 -1.02 -10.45
C ILE A 126 4.04 0.20 -10.81
N LEU A 127 4.36 1.05 -9.83
CA LEU A 127 5.23 2.20 -10.06
C LEU A 127 6.64 1.77 -10.44
N HIS A 128 7.16 0.72 -9.81
CA HIS A 128 8.43 0.09 -10.19
C HIS A 128 8.46 -0.31 -11.68
N PHE A 129 7.41 -0.94 -12.21
CA PHE A 129 7.35 -1.27 -13.63
C PHE A 129 7.19 -0.08 -14.56
N VAL A 130 6.54 0.98 -14.09
CA VAL A 130 6.50 2.26 -14.81
C VAL A 130 7.91 2.85 -14.88
N MET A 131 8.62 2.87 -13.75
CA MET A 131 10.01 3.34 -13.67
C MET A 131 10.96 2.53 -14.56
N ASP A 132 10.85 1.20 -14.59
CA ASP A 132 11.64 0.35 -15.51
C ASP A 132 11.40 0.71 -16.98
N GLU A 133 10.15 1.03 -17.35
CA GLU A 133 9.82 1.39 -18.74
C GLU A 133 10.25 2.85 -19.05
N LEU A 134 10.22 3.75 -18.08
CA LEU A 134 10.76 5.11 -18.22
C LEU A 134 12.27 5.09 -18.47
N GLU A 135 13.03 4.29 -17.70
CA GLU A 135 14.46 4.08 -17.90
C GLU A 135 14.75 3.55 -19.31
N ARG A 136 14.00 2.54 -19.77
CA ARG A 136 14.14 1.99 -21.14
C ARG A 136 13.86 3.02 -22.23
N ASN A 137 12.94 3.94 -21.97
CA ASN A 137 12.59 5.00 -22.91
C ASN A 137 13.56 6.19 -22.83
N GLY A 138 14.46 6.23 -21.84
CA GLY A 138 15.30 7.40 -21.56
C GLY A 138 14.47 8.63 -21.16
N GLU A 139 13.31 8.41 -20.51
CA GLU A 139 12.35 9.47 -20.16
C GLU A 139 12.37 9.71 -18.65
N THR A 140 12.50 10.98 -18.25
CA THR A 140 12.40 11.42 -16.87
C THR A 140 11.44 12.60 -16.76
N PHE A 141 10.89 12.78 -15.56
CA PHE A 141 10.05 13.92 -15.19
C PHE A 141 10.63 14.59 -13.96
N ASN A 142 10.22 15.83 -13.71
CA ASN A 142 10.53 16.53 -12.48
C ASN A 142 9.26 17.18 -11.92
N PHE A 143 8.62 16.51 -10.97
CA PHE A 143 7.46 17.04 -10.27
C PHE A 143 7.86 17.84 -9.03
N GLY A 144 9.05 17.65 -8.47
CA GLY A 144 9.48 18.34 -7.24
C GLY A 144 8.45 18.18 -6.13
N GLU A 145 8.18 19.29 -5.44
CA GLU A 145 7.16 19.37 -4.39
C GLU A 145 5.73 19.14 -4.90
N ASN A 146 5.49 19.13 -6.22
CA ASN A 146 4.18 18.85 -6.82
C ASN A 146 3.90 17.35 -7.04
N GLY A 147 4.78 16.44 -6.65
CA GLY A 147 4.50 15.00 -6.74
C GLY A 147 4.66 14.27 -5.42
N ALA A 148 3.74 13.38 -5.07
CA ALA A 148 3.88 12.51 -3.90
C ALA A 148 3.58 11.05 -4.24
N VAL A 149 4.11 10.14 -3.43
CA VAL A 149 3.87 8.70 -3.51
C VAL A 149 3.50 8.19 -2.12
N VAL A 150 2.34 7.54 -2.01
CA VAL A 150 1.96 6.77 -0.82
C VAL A 150 1.79 5.31 -1.23
N THR A 151 2.78 4.50 -0.92
CA THR A 151 2.71 3.06 -1.20
C THR A 151 2.07 2.31 -0.04
N GLY A 152 1.62 1.08 -0.31
CA GLY A 152 1.21 0.16 0.73
C GLY A 152 1.09 -1.27 0.19
N GLY A 153 1.61 -2.24 0.95
CA GLY A 153 1.58 -3.65 0.58
C GLY A 153 2.31 -3.96 -0.74
N GLY A 154 1.85 -4.98 -1.49
CA GLY A 154 2.24 -5.22 -2.89
C GLY A 154 3.59 -5.93 -3.16
N TRP A 155 4.61 -5.78 -2.32
CA TRP A 155 5.90 -6.50 -2.52
C TRP A 155 5.81 -8.00 -2.26
N LYS A 156 4.80 -8.49 -1.53
CA LYS A 156 4.61 -9.92 -1.19
C LYS A 156 4.48 -10.84 -2.42
N ILE A 157 4.13 -10.27 -3.58
CA ILE A 157 4.00 -10.96 -4.88
C ILE A 157 5.33 -11.01 -5.63
N TYR A 158 6.18 -10.02 -5.36
CA TYR A 158 7.45 -9.73 -6.01
C TYR A 158 8.57 -9.78 -4.99
N GLU A 159 8.53 -10.74 -4.07
CA GLU A 159 9.50 -10.81 -2.97
C GLU A 159 10.93 -11.01 -3.51
N ASP A 160 11.04 -11.73 -4.62
CA ASP A 160 12.26 -11.91 -5.41
C ASP A 160 12.75 -10.63 -6.12
N LYS A 161 11.85 -9.65 -6.32
CA LYS A 161 12.16 -8.33 -6.89
C LYS A 161 12.02 -7.21 -5.87
N ARG A 162 11.85 -7.55 -4.58
CA ARG A 162 11.65 -6.57 -3.52
C ARG A 162 12.95 -5.82 -3.35
N MET A 163 12.93 -4.57 -3.78
CA MET A 163 14.01 -3.64 -3.50
C MET A 163 13.85 -3.05 -2.10
N PRO A 164 14.96 -2.67 -1.44
CA PRO A 164 14.92 -1.83 -0.27
C PRO A 164 14.07 -0.58 -0.52
N VAL A 165 13.28 -0.18 0.48
CA VAL A 165 12.37 0.97 0.33
C VAL A 165 13.16 2.25 0.02
N GLU A 166 14.36 2.40 0.57
CA GLU A 166 15.28 3.50 0.26
C GLU A 166 15.67 3.55 -1.22
N GLU A 167 15.96 2.39 -1.83
CA GLU A 167 16.27 2.30 -3.27
C GLU A 167 15.05 2.66 -4.12
N PHE A 168 13.85 2.24 -3.72
CA PHE A 168 12.62 2.63 -4.39
C PHE A 168 12.41 4.14 -4.38
N ARG A 169 12.61 4.80 -3.22
CA ARG A 169 12.49 6.27 -3.10
C ARG A 169 13.52 6.97 -3.97
N LYS A 170 14.77 6.50 -3.96
CA LYS A 170 15.83 7.05 -4.80
C LYS A 170 15.48 6.98 -6.28
N ARG A 171 14.92 5.86 -6.75
CA ARG A 171 14.45 5.74 -8.15
C ARG A 171 13.29 6.68 -8.45
N VAL A 172 12.37 6.86 -7.51
CA VAL A 172 11.27 7.83 -7.64
C VAL A 172 11.82 9.26 -7.76
N GLU A 173 12.82 9.62 -6.95
CA GLU A 173 13.51 10.92 -7.04
C GLU A 173 14.23 11.08 -8.38
N GLU A 174 15.02 10.10 -8.80
CA GLU A 174 15.80 10.17 -10.04
C GLU A 174 14.93 10.25 -11.31
N LEU A 175 13.81 9.53 -11.36
CA LEU A 175 12.98 9.41 -12.56
C LEU A 175 11.80 10.38 -12.59
N LEU A 176 11.27 10.77 -11.44
CA LEU A 176 10.09 11.62 -11.32
C LEU A 176 10.38 12.96 -10.63
N GLY A 177 11.58 13.16 -10.07
CA GLY A 177 11.95 14.36 -9.33
C GLY A 177 11.14 14.56 -8.05
N ILE A 178 10.50 13.50 -7.53
CA ILE A 178 9.70 13.58 -6.32
C ILE A 178 10.64 13.39 -5.11
N PRO A 179 10.64 14.33 -4.14
CA PRO A 179 11.53 14.24 -2.99
C PRO A 179 11.22 13.00 -2.13
N PRO A 180 12.24 12.34 -1.55
CA PRO A 180 12.06 11.15 -0.71
C PRO A 180 11.08 11.34 0.46
N GLU A 181 11.01 12.55 1.03
CA GLU A 181 10.12 12.92 2.12
C GLU A 181 8.63 12.83 1.71
N GLN A 182 8.32 12.98 0.42
CA GLN A 182 6.97 12.81 -0.14
C GLN A 182 6.71 11.38 -0.64
N CYS A 183 7.64 10.45 -0.39
CA CYS A 183 7.51 9.02 -0.68
C CYS A 183 7.28 8.22 0.61
N LEU A 184 6.02 8.16 1.02
CA LEU A 184 5.59 7.46 2.23
C LEU A 184 5.16 6.04 1.92
N ASP A 185 5.31 5.14 2.90
CA ASP A 185 4.75 3.80 2.84
C ASP A 185 3.74 3.65 3.97
N LEU A 186 2.77 2.77 3.73
CA LEU A 186 1.68 2.48 4.63
C LEU A 186 1.73 0.99 5.00
N TYR A 187 1.91 0.75 6.29
CA TYR A 187 1.80 -0.56 6.90
C TYR A 187 0.40 -0.76 7.49
N GLY A 188 -0.18 -1.91 7.19
CA GLY A 188 -1.49 -2.32 7.63
C GLY A 188 -1.77 -3.75 7.20
N MET A 189 -2.89 -4.28 7.67
CA MET A 189 -3.32 -5.63 7.39
C MET A 189 -4.84 -5.71 7.35
N VAL A 190 -5.39 -6.75 6.73
CA VAL A 190 -6.85 -6.85 6.56
C VAL A 190 -7.55 -7.15 7.88
N GLU A 191 -6.80 -7.68 8.84
CA GLU A 191 -7.21 -8.06 10.18
C GLU A 191 -7.39 -6.89 11.14
N GLY A 192 -6.87 -5.70 10.82
CA GLY A 192 -6.93 -4.52 11.67
C GLY A 192 -7.24 -3.24 10.90
N ASN A 193 -7.58 -2.20 11.63
CA ASN A 193 -7.90 -0.86 11.11
C ASN A 193 -6.86 0.19 11.53
N GLY A 194 -5.73 -0.24 12.10
CA GLY A 194 -4.56 0.57 12.40
C GLY A 194 -3.72 0.79 11.15
N TRP A 195 -4.00 1.86 10.41
CA TRP A 195 -3.24 2.25 9.22
C TRP A 195 -2.04 3.08 9.63
N MET A 196 -0.88 2.44 9.71
CA MET A 196 0.38 3.07 10.12
C MET A 196 1.08 3.64 8.89
N VAL A 197 1.35 4.94 8.88
CA VAL A 197 1.96 5.62 7.73
C VAL A 197 3.30 6.20 8.16
N HIS A 198 4.27 6.13 7.26
CA HIS A 198 5.57 6.77 7.43
C HIS A 198 5.44 8.26 7.74
N CYS A 199 6.24 8.77 8.68
CA CYS A 199 6.50 10.20 8.75
C CYS A 199 7.41 10.64 7.59
N PRO A 200 7.28 11.88 7.07
CA PRO A 200 8.19 12.42 6.07
C PRO A 200 9.65 12.52 6.54
N GLU A 201 9.88 12.77 7.83
CA GLU A 201 11.20 13.17 8.37
C GLU A 201 12.19 12.01 8.52
N GLY A 202 11.70 10.80 8.76
CA GLY A 202 12.56 9.62 8.91
C GLY A 202 11.84 8.30 8.69
N HIS A 203 10.64 8.34 8.12
CA HIS A 203 9.88 7.18 7.70
C HIS A 203 9.58 6.16 8.81
N TYR A 204 9.42 6.62 10.05
CA TYR A 204 8.87 5.79 11.11
C TYR A 204 7.36 5.60 10.90
N LEU A 205 6.86 4.40 11.15
CA LEU A 205 5.46 4.04 10.97
C LEU A 205 4.65 4.50 12.19
N HIS A 206 3.93 5.61 12.07
CA HIS A 206 3.15 6.15 13.19
C HIS A 206 1.91 5.32 13.48
N VAL A 207 1.78 4.87 14.72
CA VAL A 207 0.60 4.12 15.18
C VAL A 207 -0.55 5.08 15.50
N PRO A 208 -1.78 4.82 15.04
CA PRO A 208 -2.95 5.62 15.41
C PRO A 208 -3.29 5.54 16.92
N HIS A 209 -2.71 6.44 17.71
CA HIS A 209 -2.79 6.44 19.18
C HIS A 209 -4.19 6.73 19.78
N SER A 210 -5.21 7.01 18.96
CA SER A 210 -6.55 7.36 19.45
C SER A 210 -7.52 6.18 19.49
N TYR A 211 -7.21 5.09 18.80
CA TYR A 211 -8.13 3.95 18.68
C TYR A 211 -7.41 2.60 18.56
N PHE A 212 -6.09 2.59 18.44
CA PHE A 212 -5.29 1.40 18.16
C PHE A 212 -4.15 1.29 19.18
N GLU A 213 -4.14 0.20 19.94
CA GLU A 213 -3.13 -0.08 20.96
C GLU A 213 -2.14 -1.11 20.41
N PRO A 214 -0.89 -0.74 20.11
CA PRO A 214 0.13 -1.67 19.64
C PRO A 214 0.76 -2.43 20.81
N LEU A 215 1.06 -3.70 20.59
CA LEU A 215 1.76 -4.58 21.53
C LEU A 215 2.89 -5.30 20.81
N VAL A 216 3.95 -5.59 21.55
CA VAL A 216 5.05 -6.46 21.12
C VAL A 216 5.09 -7.65 22.08
N LEU A 217 5.09 -8.87 21.54
CA LEU A 217 5.06 -10.10 22.33
C LEU A 217 6.36 -10.90 22.17
N ASN A 218 6.80 -11.55 23.26
CA ASN A 218 7.89 -12.54 23.21
C ASN A 218 7.39 -13.90 22.68
N GLU A 219 8.25 -14.92 22.70
CA GLU A 219 7.91 -16.27 22.21
C GLU A 219 6.85 -16.96 23.09
N GLU A 220 6.79 -16.59 24.37
CA GLU A 220 5.82 -17.03 25.37
C GLU A 220 4.49 -16.25 25.35
N TYR A 221 4.33 -15.31 24.40
CA TYR A 221 3.17 -14.40 24.27
C TYR A 221 2.97 -13.41 25.42
N GLU A 222 4.03 -13.09 26.15
CA GLU A 222 4.04 -12.05 27.17
C GLU A 222 4.33 -10.68 26.53
N ILE A 223 3.70 -9.63 27.07
CA ILE A 223 3.87 -8.26 26.57
C ILE A 223 5.26 -7.74 26.94
N MET A 224 5.96 -7.25 25.92
CA MET A 224 7.29 -6.64 26.01
C MET A 224 7.22 -5.12 26.13
N GLY A 225 8.33 -4.51 26.57
CA GLY A 225 8.45 -3.06 26.65
C GLY A 225 8.78 -2.40 25.31
N TYR A 226 8.85 -1.07 25.32
CA TYR A 226 9.36 -0.30 24.19
C TYR A 226 10.84 -0.60 23.92
N ASN A 227 11.25 -0.37 22.67
CA ASN A 227 12.60 -0.58 22.13
C ASN A 227 13.02 -2.05 21.95
N GLU A 228 12.10 -2.99 22.16
CA GLU A 228 12.35 -4.42 21.98
C GLU A 228 11.77 -4.95 20.66
N TRP A 229 12.42 -5.98 20.11
CA TRP A 229 11.96 -6.67 18.91
C TRP A 229 11.15 -7.91 19.30
N GLY A 230 9.91 -7.98 18.85
CA GLY A 230 9.04 -9.13 19.08
C GLY A 230 7.88 -9.21 18.11
N ARG A 231 6.98 -10.15 18.35
CA ARG A 231 5.81 -10.37 17.50
C ARG A 231 4.82 -9.24 17.67
N PHE A 232 4.40 -8.63 16.57
CA PHE A 232 3.45 -7.53 16.59
C PHE A 232 2.04 -8.05 16.89
N ALA A 233 1.40 -7.47 17.89
CA ALA A 233 0.02 -7.69 18.24
C ALA A 233 -0.66 -6.33 18.50
N PHE A 234 -1.99 -6.31 18.57
CA PHE A 234 -2.71 -5.07 18.81
C PHE A 234 -4.13 -5.27 19.32
N LEU A 235 -4.65 -4.21 19.95
CA LEU A 235 -6.07 -4.03 20.24
C LEU A 235 -6.63 -2.90 19.35
N ASP A 236 -7.69 -3.21 18.62
CA ASP A 236 -8.32 -2.32 17.66
C ASP A 236 -9.76 -1.98 18.10
N SER A 237 -9.96 -0.75 18.56
CA SER A 237 -11.28 -0.30 19.01
C SER A 237 -12.23 0.09 17.86
N LEU A 238 -11.75 0.16 16.61
CA LEU A 238 -12.61 0.37 15.44
C LEU A 238 -13.29 -0.93 14.98
N ALA A 239 -12.75 -2.09 15.36
CA ALA A 239 -13.30 -3.40 15.01
C ALA A 239 -14.60 -3.70 15.80
N MET A 240 -15.75 -3.28 15.27
CA MET A 240 -17.06 -3.52 15.91
C MET A 240 -17.79 -4.77 15.40
N SER A 241 -17.38 -5.35 14.26
CA SER A 241 -17.96 -6.59 13.70
C SER A 241 -17.16 -7.86 13.97
N TYR A 242 -15.98 -7.75 14.58
CA TYR A 242 -15.13 -8.88 14.92
C TYR A 242 -14.24 -8.52 16.11
N PRO A 243 -13.69 -9.51 16.83
CA PRO A 243 -12.81 -9.23 17.95
C PRO A 243 -11.52 -8.55 17.47
N GLY A 244 -11.27 -7.32 17.95
CA GLY A 244 -10.13 -6.49 17.55
C GLY A 244 -8.80 -6.80 18.25
N PHE A 245 -8.63 -7.98 18.85
CA PHE A 245 -7.38 -8.40 19.47
C PHE A 245 -6.66 -9.39 18.56
N ILE A 246 -5.58 -8.95 17.91
CA ILE A 246 -4.91 -9.70 16.85
C ILE A 246 -3.44 -9.88 17.20
N ILE A 247 -2.94 -11.10 17.02
CA ILE A 247 -1.52 -11.39 16.97
C ILE A 247 -1.17 -11.58 15.50
N SER A 248 -0.27 -10.77 14.98
CA SER A 248 0.15 -10.83 13.60
C SER A 248 1.30 -11.82 13.40
N GLY A 249 1.53 -12.22 12.15
CA GLY A 249 2.73 -12.95 11.74
C GLY A 249 3.93 -12.04 11.43
N ASP A 250 3.90 -10.78 11.88
CA ASP A 250 4.94 -9.79 11.64
C ASP A 250 5.74 -9.55 12.92
N ARG A 251 7.04 -9.29 12.76
CA ARG A 251 7.99 -8.96 13.82
C ARG A 251 8.41 -7.51 13.66
N VAL A 252 8.27 -6.72 14.72
CA VAL A 252 8.49 -5.27 14.72
C VAL A 252 9.31 -4.84 15.93
N ARG A 253 9.81 -3.60 15.87
CA ARG A 253 10.32 -2.88 17.03
C ARG A 253 9.42 -1.69 17.31
N LEU A 254 8.82 -1.64 18.49
CA LEU A 254 7.92 -0.57 18.92
C LEU A 254 8.70 0.47 19.74
N LEU A 255 8.61 1.74 19.37
CA LEU A 255 9.19 2.87 20.08
C LEU A 255 8.07 3.68 20.74
N GLU A 256 8.32 4.17 21.95
CA GLU A 256 7.35 4.99 22.69
C GLU A 256 7.08 6.34 21.99
N HIS A 257 8.12 6.91 21.39
CA HIS A 257 8.08 8.18 20.69
C HIS A 257 8.90 8.10 19.40
N CYS A 258 8.51 8.91 18.40
CA CYS A 258 9.30 9.06 17.19
C CYS A 258 10.61 9.82 17.49
N PRO A 259 11.78 9.33 17.03
CA PRO A 259 13.05 10.00 17.30
C PRO A 259 13.31 11.23 16.40
N VAL A 260 12.50 11.44 15.37
CA VAL A 260 12.73 12.49 14.34
C VAL A 260 11.58 13.49 14.22
N CYS A 261 10.46 13.28 14.90
CA CYS A 261 9.35 14.24 14.90
C CYS A 261 8.58 14.23 16.22
N GLU A 262 7.79 15.27 16.47
CA GLU A 262 7.07 15.48 17.73
C GLU A 262 5.62 14.95 17.70
N ARG A 263 5.23 14.20 16.66
CA ARG A 263 3.87 13.65 16.55
C ARG A 263 3.64 12.66 17.70
N PRO A 264 2.47 12.71 18.37
CA PRO A 264 2.22 11.92 19.56
C PRO A 264 2.00 10.44 19.26
N GLY A 265 2.22 9.63 20.28
CA GLY A 265 1.99 8.20 20.26
C GLY A 265 3.20 7.39 19.79
N PRO A 266 3.11 6.06 19.91
CA PRO A 266 4.18 5.16 19.57
C PRO A 266 4.36 5.03 18.05
N VAL A 267 5.55 4.58 17.66
CA VAL A 267 5.89 4.31 16.26
C VAL A 267 6.55 2.95 16.11
N LEU A 268 6.45 2.34 14.94
CA LEU A 268 7.29 1.22 14.56
C LEU A 268 8.52 1.73 13.81
N GLU A 269 9.65 1.03 13.95
CA GLU A 269 10.77 1.21 13.01
C GLU A 269 10.31 0.95 11.56
N PRO A 270 10.93 1.60 10.56
CA PRO A 270 10.54 1.45 9.15
C PRO A 270 10.60 0.00 8.64
N GLU A 271 11.48 -0.83 9.23
CA GLU A 271 11.61 -2.23 8.87
C GLU A 271 10.61 -3.14 9.61
N VAL A 272 9.61 -3.65 8.88
CA VAL A 272 8.75 -4.75 9.36
C VAL A 272 9.23 -6.08 8.79
N LYS A 273 9.47 -7.06 9.67
CA LYS A 273 9.95 -8.41 9.33
C LYS A 273 8.82 -9.44 9.48
N ARG A 274 8.95 -10.61 8.86
CA ARG A 274 8.03 -11.74 9.07
C ARG A 274 8.54 -12.63 10.18
N GLU A 275 7.62 -13.12 11.00
CA GLU A 275 7.93 -14.17 11.97
C GLU A 275 8.19 -15.49 11.24
N ARG A 276 9.14 -16.29 11.73
CA ARG A 276 9.51 -17.56 11.08
C ARG A 276 8.36 -18.56 11.17
N GLY A 277 7.96 -19.15 10.03
CA GLY A 277 7.01 -20.27 9.97
C GLY A 277 5.53 -19.91 9.83
N GLU A 278 5.18 -18.62 9.72
CA GLU A 278 3.80 -18.17 9.49
C GLU A 278 3.40 -18.25 8.00
N GLU A 279 2.50 -19.18 7.66
CA GLU A 279 1.90 -19.33 6.32
C GLU A 279 0.96 -18.16 5.96
N MET A 280 1.00 -17.74 4.70
CA MET A 280 0.13 -16.67 4.18
C MET A 280 -1.29 -17.18 3.91
N ARG A 281 -2.30 -16.54 4.52
CA ARG A 281 -3.73 -16.86 4.31
C ARG A 281 -4.57 -15.57 4.24
N GLY A 282 -5.79 -15.63 3.69
CA GLY A 282 -6.77 -14.54 3.76
C GLY A 282 -6.76 -13.55 2.58
N CYS A 283 -7.37 -12.36 2.77
CA CYS A 283 -7.57 -11.38 1.69
C CYS A 283 -6.26 -10.85 1.11
N ALA A 284 -5.19 -10.76 1.90
CA ALA A 284 -3.87 -10.40 1.39
C ALA A 284 -3.34 -11.43 0.39
N GLU A 285 -3.59 -12.72 0.61
CA GLU A 285 -3.26 -13.80 -0.34
C GLU A 285 -4.18 -13.77 -1.56
N GLU A 286 -5.45 -13.41 -1.43
CA GLU A 286 -6.34 -13.26 -2.60
C GLU A 286 -5.95 -12.06 -3.47
N VAL A 287 -5.61 -10.91 -2.87
CA VAL A 287 -4.99 -9.79 -3.60
C VAL A 287 -3.67 -10.24 -4.22
N ARG A 288 -2.82 -10.97 -3.47
CA ARG A 288 -1.58 -11.54 -4.00
C ARG A 288 -1.86 -12.41 -5.22
N ARG A 289 -2.85 -13.31 -5.18
CA ARG A 289 -3.24 -14.18 -6.30
C ARG A 289 -3.71 -13.35 -7.49
N MET A 290 -4.63 -12.41 -7.28
CA MET A 290 -5.10 -11.52 -8.34
C MET A 290 -3.96 -10.78 -9.04
N LEU A 291 -3.00 -10.24 -8.27
CA LEU A 291 -1.88 -9.45 -8.79
C LEU A 291 -0.70 -10.32 -9.29
N SER A 292 -0.53 -11.53 -8.76
CA SER A 292 0.49 -12.51 -9.19
C SER A 292 0.12 -13.19 -10.50
N MET A 293 -1.15 -13.22 -10.88
CA MET A 293 -1.54 -13.68 -12.21
C MET A 293 -1.08 -12.72 -13.31
N ASP A 294 -0.86 -11.44 -13.00
CA ASP A 294 -0.27 -10.47 -13.92
C ASP A 294 1.25 -10.76 -14.14
N LEU A 295 1.85 -11.70 -13.37
CA LEU A 295 3.23 -12.23 -13.53
C LEU A 295 3.39 -13.25 -14.65
N GLY A 296 2.95 -12.95 -15.87
CA GLY A 296 3.44 -13.72 -17.00
C GLY A 296 4.98 -13.61 -17.06
N LYS A 297 5.71 -14.62 -16.53
CA LYS A 297 7.13 -14.84 -16.84
C LYS A 297 7.31 -14.65 -18.35
#